data_AF-A0A6P7YI49-F1
#
_entry.id   AF-A0A6P7YI49-F1
#
_cell.length_a   1.000
_cell.length_b   1.000
_cell.length_c   1.000
_cell.angle_alpha   90.00
_cell.angle_beta   90.00
_cell.angle_gamma   90.00
#
_symmetry.space_group_name_H-M   'P 1'
#
loop_
_entity.id
_entity.type
_entity.pdbx_description
1 polymer ?
#
loop_
_entity_poly.entity_id
_entity_poly.type
_entity_poly.pdbx_seq_one_letter_code
_entity_poly.pdbx_strand_id
1 'polypeptide(L)'
;MGRKKKKQLKPWCWYCNRDFDDEKILIQHQKAKHFKCHICHKKLYTGPGLAIHCMQVHKETIDAVPNAIPGRTDIELEIYGMEGIPEKDMDERRRLLEQKTQAESQKKKLNQDDSDEYDDSPASTSFQQQPIQPQQTYIPPMTQPGMHPVPGAASMHPGSLKFI
;
A
#
# COMPACT_ATOMS: atom_id res chain seq x y z
N MET A 1 -0.86 23.68 -31.25
CA MET A 1 -1.21 22.32 -30.78
C MET A 1 -0.61 22.10 -29.40
N GLY A 2 -1.42 22.09 -28.34
CA GLY A 2 -0.93 21.89 -26.97
C GLY A 2 -0.42 20.45 -26.79
N ARG A 3 0.88 20.30 -26.49
CA ARG A 3 1.46 19.01 -26.13
C ARG A 3 0.76 18.49 -24.87
N LYS A 4 -0.18 17.55 -25.01
CA LYS A 4 -0.70 16.77 -23.89
C LYS A 4 0.48 16.03 -23.27
N LYS A 5 0.99 16.54 -22.15
CA LYS A 5 2.02 15.87 -21.35
C LYS A 5 1.43 14.52 -20.93
N LYS A 6 2.01 13.40 -21.39
CA LYS A 6 1.64 12.07 -20.89
C LYS A 6 1.77 12.15 -19.37
N LYS A 7 0.67 11.95 -18.64
CA LYS A 7 0.73 11.85 -17.18
C LYS A 7 1.71 10.71 -16.87
N GLN A 8 2.78 11.03 -16.15
CA GLN A 8 3.69 10.03 -15.59
C GLN A 8 2.82 9.04 -14.80
N LEU A 9 2.91 7.76 -15.13
CA LEU A 9 2.19 6.74 -14.37
C LEU A 9 2.86 6.64 -13.00
N LYS A 10 2.06 6.57 -11.93
CA LYS A 10 2.60 6.33 -10.61
C LYS A 10 3.30 4.96 -10.59
N PRO A 11 4.51 4.84 -10.01
CA PRO A 11 5.19 3.56 -9.89
C PRO A 11 4.31 2.51 -9.21
N TRP A 12 4.30 1.30 -9.73
CA TRP A 12 3.49 0.21 -9.22
C TRP A 12 4.23 -1.12 -9.33
N CYS A 13 3.92 -2.06 -8.46
CA CYS A 13 4.54 -3.37 -8.48
C CYS A 13 3.77 -4.32 -9.40
N TRP A 14 4.41 -4.75 -10.49
CA TRP A 14 3.84 -5.68 -11.46
C TRP A 14 3.29 -6.97 -10.82
N TYR A 15 4.04 -7.54 -9.88
CA TYR A 15 3.72 -8.79 -9.20
C TYR A 15 2.53 -8.69 -8.25
N CYS A 16 2.20 -7.52 -7.67
CA CYS A 16 1.14 -7.43 -6.66
C CYS A 16 0.20 -6.23 -6.74
N ASN A 17 0.27 -5.47 -7.84
CA ASN A 17 -0.61 -4.33 -8.13
C ASN A 17 -0.59 -3.18 -7.10
N ARG A 18 0.35 -3.17 -6.14
CA ARG A 18 0.50 -2.08 -5.17
C ARG A 18 1.14 -0.85 -5.83
N ASP A 19 0.57 0.32 -5.57
CA ASP A 19 1.10 1.61 -6.01
C ASP A 19 2.10 2.18 -4.99
N PHE A 20 3.07 2.95 -5.48
CA PHE A 20 4.16 3.57 -4.70
C PHE A 20 4.40 4.99 -5.17
N ASP A 21 4.82 5.89 -4.28
CA ASP A 21 5.09 7.29 -4.63
C ASP A 21 6.39 7.43 -5.44
N ASP A 22 7.39 6.61 -5.12
CA ASP A 22 8.71 6.63 -5.73
C ASP A 22 9.15 5.26 -6.22
N GLU A 23 9.90 5.26 -7.32
CA GLU A 23 10.51 4.05 -7.88
C GLU A 23 11.48 3.39 -6.89
N LYS A 24 12.18 4.18 -6.07
CA LYS A 24 13.06 3.64 -5.02
C LYS A 24 12.30 2.80 -3.99
N ILE A 25 11.10 3.26 -3.59
CA ILE A 25 10.26 2.54 -2.62
C ILE A 25 9.69 1.28 -3.28
N LEU A 26 9.28 1.37 -4.55
CA LEU A 26 8.88 0.20 -5.34
C LEU A 26 9.98 -0.87 -5.40
N ILE A 27 11.22 -0.48 -5.71
CA ILE A 27 12.36 -1.40 -5.76
C ILE A 27 12.59 -2.02 -4.38
N GLN A 28 12.56 -1.25 -3.29
CA GLN A 28 12.69 -1.79 -1.94
C GLN A 28 11.58 -2.80 -1.61
N HIS A 29 10.35 -2.53 -2.02
CA HIS A 29 9.24 -3.45 -1.88
C HIS A 29 9.46 -4.75 -2.66
N GLN A 30 9.86 -4.68 -3.93
CA GLN A 30 10.18 -5.85 -4.76
C GLN A 30 11.22 -6.73 -4.08
N LYS A 31 12.33 -6.14 -3.63
CA LYS A 31 13.41 -6.85 -2.91
C LYS A 31 12.93 -7.53 -1.62
N ALA A 32 12.07 -6.88 -0.85
CA ALA A 32 11.64 -7.38 0.45
C ALA A 32 10.54 -8.44 0.36
N LYS A 33 9.65 -8.34 -0.66
CA LYS A 33 8.41 -9.13 -0.73
C LYS A 33 8.45 -10.21 -1.80
N HIS A 34 9.13 -9.97 -2.91
CA HIS A 34 9.16 -10.84 -4.09
C HIS A 34 10.53 -11.50 -4.29
N PHE A 35 11.61 -10.75 -4.08
CA PHE A 35 12.98 -11.22 -4.33
C PHE A 35 13.74 -11.54 -3.05
N LYS A 36 13.04 -12.07 -2.04
CA LYS A 36 13.64 -12.51 -0.79
C LYS A 36 13.81 -14.03 -0.82
N CYS A 37 15.05 -14.49 -0.69
CA CYS A 37 15.33 -15.92 -0.51
C CYS A 37 14.58 -16.43 0.73
N HIS A 38 13.85 -17.53 0.59
CA HIS A 38 13.08 -18.10 1.70
C HIS A 38 13.97 -18.88 2.69
N ILE A 39 15.23 -19.14 2.34
CA ILE A 39 16.17 -19.94 3.14
C ILE A 39 17.09 -19.04 3.97
N CYS A 40 17.89 -18.20 3.31
CA CYS A 40 18.84 -17.32 3.98
C CYS A 40 18.36 -15.86 4.14
N HIS A 41 17.14 -15.55 3.69
CA HIS A 41 16.56 -14.20 3.76
C HIS A 41 17.34 -13.11 3.00
N LYS A 42 18.31 -13.48 2.16
CA LYS A 42 19.02 -12.56 1.27
C LYS A 42 18.02 -11.94 0.30
N LYS A 43 18.10 -10.61 0.14
CA LYS A 43 17.28 -9.85 -0.79
C LYS A 43 18.05 -9.64 -2.09
N LEU A 44 17.47 -10.07 -3.20
CA LEU A 44 18.00 -9.95 -4.55
C LEU A 44 17.22 -8.87 -5.30
N TYR A 45 17.67 -8.50 -6.50
CA TYR A 45 17.10 -7.38 -7.25
C TYR A 45 16.10 -7.80 -8.32
N THR A 46 16.17 -9.03 -8.83
CA THR A 46 15.36 -9.54 -9.95
C THR A 46 14.95 -10.99 -9.71
N GLY A 47 13.94 -11.45 -10.46
CA GLY A 47 13.47 -12.84 -10.47
C GLY A 47 14.58 -13.85 -10.81
N PRO A 48 15.30 -13.67 -11.94
CA PRO A 48 16.39 -14.58 -12.31
C PRO A 48 17.50 -14.59 -11.26
N GLY A 49 17.83 -13.41 -10.69
CA GLY A 49 18.81 -13.31 -9.61
C GLY A 49 18.41 -14.09 -8.36
N LEU A 50 17.12 -14.13 -8.00
CA LEU A 50 16.61 -14.97 -6.92
C LEU A 50 16.73 -16.46 -7.26
N ALA A 51 16.35 -16.86 -8.48
CA ALA A 51 16.41 -18.25 -8.92
C ALA A 51 17.85 -18.80 -8.88
N ILE A 52 18.77 -18.05 -9.48
CA ILE A 52 20.20 -18.38 -9.50
C ILE A 52 20.74 -18.47 -8.07
N HIS A 53 20.37 -17.54 -7.19
CA HIS A 53 20.79 -17.55 -5.80
C HIS A 53 20.34 -18.82 -5.05
N CYS A 54 19.06 -19.18 -5.15
CA CYS A 54 18.54 -20.40 -4.54
C CYS A 54 19.26 -21.64 -5.09
N MET A 55 19.44 -21.72 -6.42
CA MET A 55 20.06 -22.88 -7.05
C MET A 55 21.55 -23.01 -6.69
N GLN A 56 22.30 -21.92 -6.70
CA GLN A 56 23.75 -21.95 -6.48
C GLN A 56 24.11 -22.12 -5.00
N VAL A 57 23.45 -21.37 -4.11
CA VAL A 57 23.81 -21.31 -2.68
C VAL A 57 23.13 -22.41 -1.88
N HIS A 58 21.90 -22.77 -2.25
CA HIS A 58 21.09 -23.70 -1.46
C HIS A 58 20.76 -25.00 -2.19
N LYS A 59 21.15 -25.12 -3.46
CA LYS A 59 20.82 -26.27 -4.33
C LYS A 59 19.31 -26.50 -4.45
N GLU A 60 18.54 -25.40 -4.38
CA GLU A 60 17.09 -25.42 -4.52
C GLU A 60 16.65 -24.65 -5.77
N THR A 61 15.75 -25.24 -6.54
CA THR A 61 15.17 -24.62 -7.74
C THR A 61 13.86 -23.93 -7.38
N ILE A 62 13.65 -22.73 -7.94
CA ILE A 62 12.38 -22.02 -7.85
C ILE A 62 11.92 -21.69 -9.26
N ASP A 63 10.66 -22.01 -9.56
CA ASP A 63 10.10 -21.85 -10.91
C ASP A 63 9.20 -20.60 -11.02
N ALA A 64 8.93 -19.94 -9.88
CA ALA A 64 8.00 -18.84 -9.80
C ALA A 64 8.38 -17.82 -8.72
N VAL A 65 8.10 -16.54 -8.97
CA VAL A 65 8.28 -15.46 -8.00
C VAL A 65 7.25 -15.59 -6.86
N PRO A 66 7.68 -15.66 -5.58
CA PRO A 66 6.76 -15.81 -4.46
C PRO A 66 5.93 -14.53 -4.23
N ASN A 67 4.75 -14.72 -3.64
CA ASN A 67 3.80 -13.65 -3.30
C ASN A 67 3.33 -12.80 -4.49
N ALA A 68 3.45 -13.31 -5.72
CA ALA A 68 2.94 -12.68 -6.92
C ALA A 68 1.49 -13.12 -7.21
N ILE A 69 0.75 -12.28 -7.93
CA ILE A 69 -0.60 -12.63 -8.39
C ILE A 69 -0.52 -13.74 -9.45
N PRO A 70 -1.56 -14.60 -9.57
CA PRO A 70 -1.61 -15.61 -10.63
C PRO A 70 -1.46 -14.98 -12.01
N GLY A 71 -0.68 -15.61 -12.88
CA GLY A 71 -0.40 -15.11 -14.23
C GLY A 71 0.71 -14.04 -14.30
N ARG A 72 1.28 -13.63 -13.17
CA ARG A 72 2.44 -12.72 -13.10
C ARG A 72 3.53 -13.27 -12.18
N THR A 73 3.78 -14.56 -12.27
CA THR A 73 4.74 -15.29 -11.44
C THR A 73 6.03 -15.63 -12.17
N ASP A 74 6.12 -15.27 -13.46
CA ASP A 74 7.26 -15.60 -14.32
C ASP A 74 8.58 -15.11 -13.70
N ILE A 75 9.50 -16.06 -13.51
CA ILE A 75 10.78 -15.82 -12.87
C ILE A 75 11.86 -15.43 -13.87
N GLU A 76 11.65 -15.62 -15.17
CA GLU A 76 12.59 -15.27 -16.22
C GLU A 76 12.54 -13.78 -16.58
N LEU A 77 11.43 -13.10 -16.25
CA LEU A 77 11.30 -11.66 -16.49
C LEU A 77 12.18 -10.82 -15.55
N GLU A 78 13.06 -10.03 -16.16
CA GLU A 78 13.96 -9.10 -15.47
C GLU A 78 13.28 -7.75 -15.18
N ILE A 79 12.38 -7.73 -14.19
CA ILE A 79 11.73 -6.50 -13.75
C ILE A 79 12.53 -5.82 -12.64
N TYR A 80 12.93 -4.58 -12.87
CA TYR A 80 13.60 -3.70 -11.89
C TYR A 80 12.85 -2.37 -11.78
N GLY A 81 12.16 -2.13 -10.66
CA GLY A 81 11.28 -0.97 -10.55
C GLY A 81 10.14 -1.07 -11.58
N MET A 82 10.05 -0.10 -12.49
CA MET A 82 9.14 -0.15 -13.64
C MET A 82 9.80 -0.64 -14.94
N GLU A 83 11.12 -0.78 -14.94
CA GLU A 83 11.87 -1.29 -16.09
C GLU A 83 11.67 -2.81 -16.22
N GLY A 84 11.58 -3.31 -17.46
CA GLY A 84 11.36 -4.72 -17.75
C GLY A 84 9.90 -5.19 -17.68
N ILE A 85 8.95 -4.33 -17.29
CA ILE A 85 7.52 -4.67 -17.35
C ILE A 85 7.07 -4.78 -18.82
N PRO A 86 6.40 -5.87 -19.24
CA PRO A 86 5.87 -5.99 -20.58
C PRO A 86 4.97 -4.81 -20.98
N GLU A 87 5.17 -4.28 -22.19
CA GLU A 87 4.46 -3.08 -22.67
C GLU A 87 2.92 -3.25 -22.63
N LYS A 88 2.44 -4.47 -22.92
CA LYS A 88 1.02 -4.83 -22.83
C LYS A 88 0.43 -4.56 -21.44
N ASP A 89 1.14 -4.94 -20.37
CA ASP A 89 0.70 -4.71 -18.99
C ASP A 89 0.77 -3.22 -18.60
N MET A 90 1.76 -2.50 -19.12
CA MET A 90 1.91 -1.06 -18.91
C MET A 90 0.73 -0.28 -19.51
N ASP A 91 0.33 -0.64 -20.72
CA ASP A 91 -0.81 -0.02 -21.40
C ASP A 91 -2.16 -0.43 -20.79
N GLU A 92 -2.29 -1.69 -20.37
CA GLU A 92 -3.47 -2.14 -19.62
C GLU A 92 -3.62 -1.35 -18.31
N ARG A 93 -2.55 -1.22 -17.53
CA ARG A 93 -2.55 -0.42 -16.29
C ARG A 93 -2.95 1.03 -16.57
N ARG A 94 -2.42 1.63 -17.63
CA ARG A 94 -2.79 3.00 -18.06
C ARG A 94 -4.29 3.09 -18.34
N ARG A 95 -4.82 2.17 -19.14
CA ARG A 95 -6.24 2.14 -19.54
C ARG A 95 -7.16 1.98 -18.33
N LEU A 96 -6.81 1.10 -17.39
CA LEU A 96 -7.58 0.87 -16.16
C LEU A 96 -7.65 2.13 -15.28
N LEU A 97 -6.53 2.85 -15.12
CA LEU A 97 -6.48 4.09 -14.35
C LEU A 97 -7.31 5.21 -15.00
N GLU A 98 -7.27 5.32 -16.33
CA GLU A 98 -8.08 6.29 -17.07
C GLU A 98 -9.58 6.00 -16.94
N GLN A 99 -9.99 4.73 -17.01
CA GLN A 99 -11.39 4.33 -16.81
C GLN A 99 -11.87 4.61 -15.38
N LYS A 100 -11.06 4.27 -14.37
CA LYS A 100 -11.40 4.54 -12.96
C LYS A 100 -11.61 6.03 -12.71
N THR A 101 -10.73 6.87 -13.24
CA THR A 101 -10.82 8.33 -13.10
C THR A 101 -12.11 8.90 -13.74
N GLN A 102 -12.48 8.38 -14.92
CA GLN A 102 -13.70 8.80 -15.62
C GLN A 102 -14.97 8.39 -14.85
N ALA A 103 -15.01 7.16 -14.33
CA ALA A 103 -16.14 6.67 -13.53
C ALA A 103 -16.32 7.47 -12.22
N GLU A 104 -15.24 7.79 -11.51
CA GLU A 104 -15.28 8.62 -10.29
C GLU A 104 -15.80 10.04 -10.58
N SER A 105 -15.41 10.61 -11.73
CA SER A 105 -15.84 11.95 -12.13
C SER A 105 -17.33 12.03 -12.46
N GLN A 106 -17.90 10.99 -13.10
CA GLN A 106 -19.33 10.93 -13.39
C GLN A 106 -20.17 10.74 -12.12
N LYS A 107 -19.72 9.90 -11.19
CA LYS A 107 -20.39 9.71 -9.89
C LYS A 107 -20.43 10.99 -9.06
N LYS A 108 -19.39 11.82 -9.12
CA LYS A 108 -19.35 13.10 -8.40
C LYS A 108 -20.29 14.15 -8.98
N LYS A 109 -20.56 14.12 -10.30
CA LYS A 109 -21.51 15.04 -10.95
C LYS A 109 -22.97 14.69 -10.63
N LEU A 110 -23.30 13.40 -10.53
CA LEU A 110 -24.66 12.95 -10.17
C LEU A 110 -25.04 13.27 -8.72
N ASN A 111 -24.10 13.25 -7.77
CA ASN A 111 -24.37 13.58 -6.37
C ASN A 111 -24.50 15.08 -6.08
N GLN A 112 -24.28 15.96 -7.07
CA GLN A 112 -24.29 17.41 -6.88
C GLN A 112 -25.56 18.06 -7.46
N ASP A 113 -26.43 17.29 -8.12
CA ASP A 113 -27.70 17.74 -8.72
C ASP A 113 -28.92 17.44 -7.81
N ASP A 114 -28.71 16.74 -6.68
CA ASP A 114 -29.74 16.36 -5.70
C ASP A 114 -29.55 17.17 -4.39
N SER A 115 -29.50 18.50 -4.49
CA SER A 115 -29.43 19.38 -3.30
C SER A 115 -30.08 20.76 -3.46
N ASP A 116 -30.64 21.09 -4.62
CA ASP A 116 -31.22 22.42 -4.87
C ASP A 116 -32.72 22.34 -5.21
N GLU A 117 -33.54 21.81 -4.30
CA GLU A 117 -34.98 22.12 -4.29
C GLU A 117 -35.45 22.24 -2.83
N TYR A 118 -36.50 23.04 -2.61
CA TYR A 118 -37.05 23.57 -1.35
C TYR A 118 -36.34 24.83 -0.80
N ASP A 119 -36.98 25.98 -0.59
CA ASP A 119 -38.33 26.49 -0.85
C ASP A 119 -38.25 28.00 -0.51
N ASP A 120 -38.86 28.86 -1.32
CA ASP A 120 -38.86 30.32 -1.16
C ASP A 120 -39.90 30.78 -0.12
N SER A 121 -39.42 31.34 1.00
CA SER A 121 -40.11 32.32 1.88
C SER A 121 -41.32 31.84 2.72
N PRO A 122 -41.68 32.49 3.87
CA PRO A 122 -41.45 33.90 4.21
C PRO A 122 -40.99 34.23 5.65
N ALA A 123 -40.64 35.50 5.82
CA ALA A 123 -40.29 36.15 7.08
C ALA A 123 -41.48 36.33 8.05
N SER A 124 -41.25 36.06 9.34
CA SER A 124 -41.73 36.80 10.52
C SER A 124 -41.02 36.24 11.75
N THR A 125 -40.05 36.95 12.32
CA THR A 125 -40.24 37.78 13.53
C THR A 125 -41.10 37.11 14.61
N SER A 126 -40.47 36.58 15.66
CA SER A 126 -40.71 37.05 17.03
C SER A 126 -39.86 36.27 18.04
N PHE A 127 -39.35 37.05 18.98
CA PHE A 127 -38.70 36.69 20.22
C PHE A 127 -39.45 35.64 21.05
N GLN A 128 -38.72 34.69 21.65
CA GLN A 128 -38.83 34.41 23.10
C GLN A 128 -37.61 33.61 23.58
N GLN A 129 -36.81 34.22 24.47
CA GLN A 129 -35.82 33.53 25.32
C GLN A 129 -36.53 32.89 26.52
N GLN A 130 -36.18 31.65 26.87
CA GLN A 130 -36.34 31.07 28.23
C GLN A 130 -35.58 29.72 28.31
N PRO A 131 -35.32 29.17 29.52
CA PRO A 131 -33.95 29.01 30.01
C PRO A 131 -33.42 27.56 30.05
N ILE A 132 -32.11 27.51 30.28
CA ILE A 132 -31.23 26.37 30.54
C ILE A 132 -31.76 25.46 31.67
N GLN A 133 -31.80 24.15 31.41
CA GLN A 133 -31.72 23.11 32.45
C GLN A 133 -30.59 22.11 32.15
N PRO A 134 -29.81 21.70 33.17
CA PRO A 134 -28.75 20.72 33.00
C PRO A 134 -29.32 19.30 33.11
N GLN A 135 -29.24 18.53 32.03
CA GLN A 135 -29.54 17.10 32.06
C GLN A 135 -28.27 16.32 32.43
N GLN A 136 -28.33 15.68 33.59
CA GLN A 136 -27.39 14.70 34.08
C GLN A 136 -27.47 13.39 33.28
N THR A 137 -26.42 12.57 33.43
CA THR A 137 -26.37 11.10 33.16
C THR A 137 -26.26 10.74 31.68
N TYR A 138 -25.34 9.91 31.19
CA TYR A 138 -24.77 8.68 31.76
C TYR A 138 -23.41 8.41 31.08
N ILE A 139 -22.35 8.22 31.86
CA ILE A 139 -21.02 7.79 31.37
C ILE A 139 -20.97 6.26 31.54
N PRO A 140 -20.70 5.47 30.48
CA PRO A 140 -20.52 4.02 30.64
C PRO A 140 -19.18 3.71 31.33
N PRO A 141 -19.14 2.75 32.28
CA PRO A 141 -17.90 2.34 32.93
C PRO A 141 -17.21 1.27 32.09
N MET A 142 -15.96 1.52 31.68
CA MET A 142 -15.07 0.46 31.17
C MET A 142 -13.82 0.45 32.05
N THR A 143 -13.94 -0.32 33.12
CA THR A 143 -12.86 -0.77 33.99
C THR A 143 -11.97 -1.77 33.24
N GLN A 144 -10.70 -1.44 33.02
CA GLN A 144 -9.56 -2.12 33.67
C GLN A 144 -8.21 -1.74 33.02
N PRO A 145 -7.25 -1.22 33.80
CA PRO A 145 -5.84 -1.23 33.46
C PRO A 145 -5.20 -2.53 33.96
N GLY A 146 -4.97 -3.47 33.05
CA GLY A 146 -4.21 -4.69 33.31
C GLY A 146 -2.71 -4.42 33.31
N MET A 147 -2.15 -4.23 34.50
CA MET A 147 -0.72 -4.09 34.73
C MET A 147 -0.09 -5.48 34.81
N HIS A 148 0.84 -5.79 33.92
CA HIS A 148 1.74 -6.94 34.07
C HIS A 148 3.18 -6.43 34.14
N PRO A 149 3.84 -6.47 35.31
CA PRO A 149 5.28 -6.42 35.40
C PRO A 149 5.84 -7.83 35.22
N VAL A 150 6.74 -8.02 34.25
CA VAL A 150 7.62 -9.19 34.19
C VAL A 150 9.03 -8.72 34.56
N PRO A 151 9.54 -9.11 35.75
CA PRO A 151 10.94 -8.94 36.10
C PRO A 151 11.73 -10.25 35.86
N GLY A 152 12.92 -10.12 35.29
CA GLY A 152 13.92 -11.20 35.14
C GLY A 152 14.17 -11.55 33.68
N ALA A 153 15.39 -11.66 33.16
CA ALA A 153 16.70 -11.73 33.81
C ALA A 153 17.80 -11.30 32.81
N ALA A 154 18.94 -10.94 33.39
CA ALA A 154 20.19 -10.58 32.74
C ALA A 154 20.74 -11.67 31.81
N SER A 155 21.47 -11.28 30.76
CA SER A 155 22.82 -11.82 30.50
C SER A 155 23.61 -10.89 29.57
N MET A 156 24.71 -10.34 30.09
CA MET A 156 25.76 -9.66 29.34
C MET A 156 26.75 -10.71 28.84
N HIS A 157 27.09 -10.73 27.53
CA HIS A 157 28.45 -10.94 27.00
C HIS A 157 28.45 -10.79 25.47
N PRO A 158 29.46 -10.12 24.89
CA PRO A 158 30.58 -10.86 24.29
C PRO A 158 31.93 -10.17 24.64
N GLY A 159 32.97 -10.87 25.06
CA GLY A 159 33.53 -12.07 24.42
C GLY A 159 34.64 -11.65 23.46
N SER A 160 35.72 -11.10 24.01
CA SER A 160 36.93 -10.69 23.30
C SER A 160 37.62 -11.89 22.65
N LEU A 161 37.82 -11.85 21.33
CA LEU A 161 38.75 -12.75 20.64
C LEU A 161 39.86 -11.92 19.99
N LYS A 162 41.04 -11.98 20.62
CA LYS A 162 42.35 -11.63 20.07
C LYS A 162 42.91 -12.91 19.46
N PHE A 163 43.35 -12.87 18.21
CA PHE A 163 44.31 -13.84 17.68
C PHE A 163 45.40 -13.11 16.92
N ILE A 164 46.62 -13.53 17.25
CA ILE A 164 47.90 -13.23 16.59
C ILE A 164 47.96 -13.98 15.26
#